data_AF-A0A1H3SQ61-F1
#
_entry.id   AF-A0A1H3SQ61-F1
#
_cell.length_a   1.000
_cell.length_b   1.000
_cell.length_c   1.000
_cell.angle_alpha   90.00
_cell.angle_beta   90.00
_cell.angle_gamma   90.00
#
_symmetry.space_group_name_H-M   'P 1'
#
loop_
_entity.id
_entity.type
_entity.pdbx_description
1 polymer ?
#
loop_
_entity_poly.entity_id
_entity_poly.type
_entity_poly.pdbx_seq_one_letter_code
_entity_poly.pdbx_strand_id
1 'polypeptide(L)' 'MEQEVVGYERDIRPLFREEDVSSMSMAFDLASYNDVRANADRILAKLSDGSMPCDGPWPEERVELFRSWVNAGCPA' A
#
# COMPACT_ATOMS: atom_id res chain seq x y z
N MET A 1 -15.94 -8.95 18.60
CA MET A 1 -14.82 -8.04 18.31
C MET A 1 -14.68 -8.03 16.81
N GLU A 2 -15.44 -7.18 16.14
CA GLU A 2 -15.19 -6.85 14.74
C GLU A 2 -13.88 -6.06 14.75
N GLN A 3 -12.76 -6.73 14.56
CA GLN A 3 -11.56 -6.00 14.19
C GLN A 3 -11.93 -5.32 12.88
N GLU A 4 -11.95 -3.99 12.84
CA GLU A 4 -12.12 -3.23 11.61
C GLU A 4 -11.05 -3.70 10.65
N VAL A 5 -11.44 -4.59 9.74
CA VAL A 5 -10.55 -5.16 8.76
C VAL A 5 -10.19 -3.99 7.84
N VAL A 6 -8.95 -3.50 7.95
CA VAL A 6 -8.40 -2.52 7.01
C VAL A 6 -8.65 -3.08 5.62
N GLY A 7 -9.41 -2.40 4.77
CA GLY A 7 -9.76 -2.87 3.42
C GLY A 7 -8.90 -2.19 2.38
N TYR A 8 -8.61 -2.85 1.26
CA TYR A 8 -7.84 -2.22 0.20
C TYR A 8 -8.57 -1.01 -0.35
N GLU A 9 -9.83 -1.15 -0.75
CA GLU A 9 -10.55 -0.08 -1.45
C GLU A 9 -10.82 1.14 -0.55
N ARG A 10 -11.07 0.89 0.75
CA ARG A 10 -11.45 1.93 1.71
C ARG A 10 -10.25 2.60 2.38
N ASP A 11 -9.26 1.80 2.77
CA ASP A 11 -8.19 2.25 3.67
C ASP A 11 -6.83 2.36 2.97
N ILE A 12 -6.56 1.52 1.95
CA ILE A 12 -5.24 1.48 1.28
C ILE A 12 -5.23 2.24 -0.05
N ARG A 13 -6.23 2.06 -0.90
CA ARG A 13 -6.39 2.69 -2.21
C ARG A 13 -6.31 4.23 -2.16
N PRO A 14 -6.94 4.93 -1.20
CA PRO A 14 -6.81 6.39 -1.09
C PRO A 14 -5.43 6.86 -0.59
N LEU A 15 -4.60 5.97 -0.03
CA LEU A 15 -3.22 6.31 0.34
C LEU A 15 -2.31 6.41 -0.88
N PHE A 16 -2.57 5.60 -1.91
CA PHE A 16 -1.88 5.66 -3.19
C PHE A 16 -2.45 6.78 -4.04
N ARG A 17 -1.73 7.90 -4.11
CA ARG A 17 -2.09 9.02 -4.98
C ARG A 17 -1.87 8.64 -6.43
N GLU A 18 -2.54 9.33 -7.35
CA GLU A 18 -2.37 9.12 -8.79
C GLU A 18 -0.91 9.34 -9.24
N GLU A 19 -0.19 10.24 -8.58
CA GLU A 19 1.24 10.45 -8.77
C GLU A 19 2.08 9.22 -8.39
N ASP A 20 1.75 8.55 -7.29
CA ASP A 20 2.42 7.33 -6.83
C ASP A 20 2.14 6.18 -7.82
N VAL A 21 0.88 6.05 -8.25
CA VAL A 21 0.44 5.09 -9.27
C VAL A 21 1.18 5.33 -10.59
N SER A 22 1.25 6.58 -11.05
CA SER A 22 1.95 6.93 -12.30
C SER A 22 3.45 6.66 -12.20
N SER A 23 4.07 6.98 -11.08
CA SER A 23 5.49 6.73 -10.84
C SER A 23 5.82 5.24 -10.84
N MET A 24 4.94 4.40 -10.30
CA MET A 24 5.09 2.95 -10.23
C MET A 24 4.48 2.20 -11.42
N SER A 25 3.77 2.88 -12.33
CA SER A 25 3.12 2.28 -13.50
C SER A 25 4.08 1.50 -14.40
N MET A 26 5.39 1.82 -14.36
CA MET A 26 6.43 1.07 -15.06
C MET A 26 6.76 -0.29 -14.43
N ALA A 27 6.43 -0.51 -13.16
CA ALA A 27 6.69 -1.74 -12.42
C ALA A 27 5.41 -2.55 -12.16
N PHE A 28 4.37 -1.93 -11.63
CA PHE A 28 3.06 -2.55 -11.34
C PHE A 28 2.01 -1.46 -11.03
N ASP A 29 0.73 -1.82 -11.13
CA ASP A 29 -0.36 -0.87 -10.88
C ASP A 29 -0.73 -0.81 -9.38
N LEU A 30 -0.42 0.31 -8.73
CA LEU A 30 -0.81 0.58 -7.34
C LEU A 30 -2.31 0.83 -7.17
N ALA A 31 -3.05 1.08 -8.26
CA ALA A 31 -4.50 1.20 -8.27
C ALA A 31 -5.22 -0.15 -8.41
N SER A 32 -4.50 -1.21 -8.76
CA SER A 32 -5.02 -2.56 -8.94
C SER A 32 -4.82 -3.37 -7.65
N TYR A 33 -5.92 -3.75 -7.01
CA TYR A 33 -5.89 -4.63 -5.83
C TYR A 33 -5.07 -5.91 -6.09
N ASN A 34 -5.23 -6.52 -7.26
CA ASN A 34 -4.52 -7.77 -7.58
C ASN A 34 -3.01 -7.55 -7.64
N ASP A 35 -2.55 -6.46 -8.27
CA ASP A 35 -1.14 -6.14 -8.36
C ASP A 35 -0.56 -5.73 -7.01
N VAL A 36 -1.28 -4.91 -6.24
CA VAL A 36 -0.88 -4.51 -4.89
C VAL A 36 -0.80 -5.72 -3.97
N ARG A 37 -1.80 -6.61 -3.99
CA ARG A 37 -1.80 -7.85 -3.20
C ARG A 37 -0.67 -8.78 -3.62
N ALA A 38 -0.42 -8.95 -4.91
CA ALA A 38 0.66 -9.81 -5.40
C ALA A 38 2.05 -9.26 -5.04
N ASN A 39 2.18 -7.94 -4.88
CA ASN A 39 3.44 -7.26 -4.55
C ASN A 39 3.46 -6.68 -3.13
N ALA A 40 2.53 -7.07 -2.26
CA ALA A 40 2.29 -6.43 -0.97
C ALA A 40 3.56 -6.39 -0.09
N ASP A 41 4.27 -7.51 0.03
CA ASP A 41 5.54 -7.58 0.77
C ASP A 41 6.62 -6.66 0.18
N ARG A 42 6.70 -6.58 -1.16
CA ARG A 42 7.68 -5.74 -1.85
C ARG A 42 7.37 -4.25 -1.66
N ILE A 43 6.10 -3.88 -1.73
CA ILE A 43 5.62 -2.52 -1.48
C ILE A 43 5.90 -2.15 -0.03
N LEU A 44 5.54 -3.01 0.94
CA LEU A 44 5.79 -2.76 2.35
C LEU A 44 7.29 -2.58 2.65
N ALA A 45 8.16 -3.40 2.05
CA ALA A 45 9.60 -3.25 2.19
C ALA A 45 10.09 -1.89 1.67
N LYS A 46 9.57 -1.44 0.53
CA LYS A 46 9.95 -0.14 -0.07
C LYS A 46 9.42 1.06 0.69
N LEU A 47 8.20 0.96 1.22
CA LEU A 47 7.61 1.96 2.11
C LEU A 47 8.38 2.05 3.43
N SER A 48 8.74 0.89 4.02
CA SER A 48 9.51 0.83 5.28
C SER A 48 10.95 1.34 5.11
N ASP A 49 11.54 1.13 3.94
CA ASP A 49 12.87 1.64 3.58
C ASP A 49 12.86 3.16 3.29
N GLY A 50 11.68 3.75 3.10
CA GLY A 50 11.52 5.17 2.76
C GLY A 50 11.96 5.52 1.32
N SER A 51 12.32 4.52 0.51
CA SER A 51 12.61 4.67 -0.92
C SER A 51 11.36 4.92 -1.77
N MET A 52 10.16 4.78 -1.18
CA MET A 52 8.89 5.11 -1.82
C MET A 52 7.96 5.88 -0.89
N PRO A 53 7.11 6.77 -1.43
CA PRO A 53 7.09 7.20 -2.84
C PRO A 53 8.25 8.13 -3.24
N CYS A 54 8.39 8.36 -4.55
CA CYS A 54 9.50 9.13 -5.14
C CYS A 54 9.53 10.61 -4.72
N ASP A 55 8.41 11.16 -4.20
CA ASP A 55 8.32 12.55 -3.71
C ASP A 55 8.62 12.69 -2.21
N GLY A 56 8.68 11.58 -1.47
CA GLY A 56 8.93 11.57 -0.03
C GLY A 56 8.29 10.36 0.66
N PRO A 57 8.92 9.82 1.71
CA PRO A 57 8.41 8.63 2.40
C PRO A 57 7.04 8.88 3.02
N TRP A 58 6.20 7.84 3.06
CA TRP A 58 4.95 7.90 3.81
C TRP A 58 5.21 8.12 5.31
N PRO A 59 4.32 8.83 6.02
CA PRO A 59 4.34 8.85 7.48
C PRO A 59 4.19 7.43 8.03
N GLU A 60 4.86 7.16 9.15
CA GLU A 60 4.92 5.84 9.79
C GLU A 60 3.53 5.25 10.02
N GLU A 61 2.53 6.06 10.39
CA GLU A 61 1.14 5.64 10.57
C GLU A 61 0.53 4.99 9.32
N ARG A 62 0.84 5.51 8.11
CA ARG A 62 0.35 4.93 6.85
C ARG A 62 1.09 3.64 6.49
N VAL A 63 2.38 3.58 6.80
CA VAL A 63 3.19 2.37 6.61
C VAL A 63 2.69 1.25 7.52
N GLU A 64 2.38 1.58 8.79
CA GLU A 64 1.79 0.65 9.75
C GLU A 64 0.38 0.21 9.35
N LEU A 65 -0.45 1.10 8.79
CA LEU A 65 -1.76 0.74 8.25
C LEU A 65 -1.62 -0.29 7.11
N PHE A 66 -0.70 -0.04 6.16
CA PHE A 66 -0.41 -0.96 5.09
C PHE A 66 0.14 -2.29 5.62
N ARG A 67 1.06 -2.25 6.60
CA ARG A 67 1.58 -3.44 7.29
C ARG A 67 0.45 -4.26 7.91
N SER A 68 -0.49 -3.63 8.61
CA SER A 68 -1.64 -4.31 9.21
C SER A 68 -2.52 -4.98 8.14
N TRP A 69 -2.77 -4.31 7.03
CA TRP A 69 -3.50 -4.87 5.89
C TRP A 69 -2.81 -6.12 5.31
N VAL A 70 -1.49 -6.06 5.11
CA VAL A 70 -0.71 -7.21 4.64
C VAL A 70 -0.78 -8.37 5.64
N ASN A 71 -0.60 -8.10 6.94
CA ASN A 71 -0.68 -9.12 7.99
C ASN A 71 -2.08 -9.73 8.14
N ALA A 72 -3.13 -8.96 7.83
CA ALA A 72 -4.51 -9.44 7.79
C ALA A 72 -4.82 -10.34 6.57
N GLY A 73 -3.86 -10.55 5.66
CA GLY A 73 -4.02 -11.38 4.48
C GLY A 73 -4.46 -10.63 3.22
N CYS A 74 -4.26 -9.30 3.19
CA CYS A 74 -4.65 -8.42 2.10
C CYS A 74 -6.16 -8.50 1.77
N PRO A 75 -7.06 -8.24 2.73
CA PRO A 75 -8.51 -8.20 2.50
C PRO A 75 -8.87 -7.09 1.49
N ALA A 76 -9.84 -7.36 0.60
CA ALA A 76 -10.30 -6.37 -0.39
C ALA A 76 -11.05 -5.21 0.28
#